data_AF-A0A960V8B0-F1
#
_entry.id   AF-A0A960V8B0-F1
#
_cell.length_a   1.000
_cell.length_b   1.000
_cell.length_c   1.000
_cell.angle_alpha   90.00
_cell.angle_beta   90.00
_cell.angle_gamma   90.00
#
_symmetry.space_group_name_H-M   'P 1'
#
loop_
_entity.id
_entity.type
_entity.pdbx_description
1 polymer ?
#
loop_
_entity_poly.entity_id
_entity_poly.type
_entity_poly.pdbx_seq_one_letter_code
_entity_poly.pdbx_strand_id
1 'polypeptide(L)'
;MKSQKPAILFSENSRIFNLSDYYKIVFLKEKLFFTEKFFKNLQKSYNFILKSLEKDSTIYGLNTGFGALGGYKLDNSSIEDLQKNLI
;
A
#
# COMPACT_ATOMS: atom_id res chain seq x y z
N MET A 1 -28.30 0.67 21.84
CA MET A 1 -27.01 0.16 21.29
C MET A 1 -25.98 1.27 21.39
N LYS A 2 -25.00 1.17 22.31
CA LYS A 2 -23.94 2.17 22.41
C LYS A 2 -23.04 2.01 21.19
N SER A 3 -23.02 3.01 20.31
CA SER A 3 -22.03 3.11 19.24
C SER A 3 -20.66 3.21 19.89
N GLN A 4 -19.94 2.09 19.89
CA GLN A 4 -18.57 2.03 20.38
C GLN A 4 -17.76 2.88 19.39
N LYS A 5 -17.34 4.08 19.83
CA LYS A 5 -16.43 4.93 19.06
C LYS A 5 -15.21 4.09 18.65
N PRO A 6 -14.75 4.17 17.39
CA PRO A 6 -13.59 3.41 16.96
C PRO A 6 -12.39 3.81 17.83
N ALA A 7 -11.70 2.82 18.40
CA ALA A 7 -10.58 3.06 19.29
C ALA A 7 -9.43 3.79 18.57
N ILE A 8 -9.25 3.50 17.27
CA ILE A 8 -8.24 4.13 16.41
C ILE A 8 -8.80 4.31 14.99
N LEU A 9 -9.06 5.57 14.59
CA LEU A 9 -9.51 5.96 13.24
C LEU A 9 -8.33 6.40 12.35
N PHE A 10 -8.08 5.68 11.26
CA PHE A 10 -7.09 6.07 10.25
C PHE A 10 -7.78 6.91 9.16
N SER A 11 -7.61 8.23 9.25
CA SER A 11 -8.29 9.17 8.36
C SER A 11 -7.47 9.59 7.14
N GLU A 12 -6.15 9.67 7.29
CA GLU A 12 -5.23 10.21 6.28
C GLU A 12 -3.85 9.58 6.44
N ASN A 13 -3.08 9.55 5.35
CA ASN A 13 -1.71 9.03 5.31
C ASN A 13 -0.73 9.80 6.22
N SER A 14 -1.14 10.99 6.72
CA SER A 14 -0.37 11.87 7.59
C SER A 14 -0.57 11.60 9.08
N ARG A 15 -1.47 10.68 9.48
CA ARG A 15 -1.64 10.34 10.89
C ARG A 15 -0.36 9.67 11.41
N ILE A 16 0.31 10.31 12.35
CA ILE A 16 1.45 9.75 13.07
C ILE A 16 0.92 8.83 14.17
N PHE A 17 1.37 7.59 14.19
CA PHE A 17 1.15 6.66 15.28
C PHE A 17 2.28 6.76 16.30
N ASN A 18 1.94 6.80 17.58
CA ASN A 18 2.93 6.73 18.66
C ASN A 18 3.01 5.29 19.22
N LEU A 19 4.01 5.01 20.06
CA LEU A 19 4.21 3.69 20.67
C LEU A 19 2.99 3.18 21.45
N SER A 20 2.19 4.06 22.06
CA SER A 20 0.95 3.66 22.75
C SER A 20 -0.11 3.15 21.77
N ASP A 21 -0.25 3.78 20.60
CA ASP A 21 -1.15 3.29 19.56
C ASP A 21 -0.71 1.90 19.08
N TYR A 22 0.58 1.70 18.82
CA TYR A 22 1.12 0.39 18.44
C TYR A 22 0.86 -0.66 19.52
N TYR A 23 1.07 -0.31 20.79
CA TYR A 23 0.82 -1.23 21.90
C TYR A 23 -0.64 -1.68 21.94
N LYS A 24 -1.58 -0.74 21.79
CA LYS A 24 -3.01 -1.02 21.75
C LYS A 24 -3.41 -1.95 20.59
N ILE A 25 -2.86 -1.71 19.41
CA ILE A 25 -3.13 -2.52 18.22
C ILE A 25 -2.56 -3.94 18.38
N VAL A 26 -1.29 -4.04 18.74
CA VAL A 26 -0.54 -5.31 18.71
C VAL A 26 -0.90 -6.20 19.91
N PHE A 27 -0.88 -5.63 21.12
CA PHE A 27 -1.04 -6.39 22.36
C PHE A 27 -2.47 -6.38 22.89
N LEU A 28 -3.17 -5.24 22.79
CA LEU A 28 -4.57 -5.14 23.26
C LEU A 28 -5.60 -5.50 22.18
N LYS A 29 -5.15 -5.81 20.95
CA LYS A 29 -6.00 -6.22 19.82
C LYS A 29 -7.11 -5.21 19.50
N GLU A 30 -6.83 -3.93 19.72
CA GLU A 30 -7.77 -2.88 19.33
C GLU A 30 -7.96 -2.84 17.82
N LYS A 31 -9.21 -2.72 17.38
CA LYS A 31 -9.55 -2.65 15.96
C LYS A 31 -9.21 -1.27 15.39
N LEU A 32 -8.55 -1.27 14.24
CA LEU A 32 -8.42 -0.08 13.41
C LEU A 32 -9.61 0.04 12.47
N PHE A 33 -10.01 1.28 12.23
CA PHE A 33 -11.02 1.61 11.23
C PHE A 33 -10.43 2.61 10.25
N PHE A 34 -10.68 2.41 8.97
CA PHE A 34 -10.24 3.29 7.89
C PHE A 34 -11.39 4.18 7.44
N THR A 35 -11.11 5.44 7.15
CA THR A 35 -12.13 6.33 6.58
C THR A 35 -12.31 6.08 5.09
N GLU A 36 -13.45 6.51 4.54
CA GLU A 36 -13.64 6.54 3.09
C GLU A 36 -12.58 7.42 2.39
N LYS A 37 -12.14 8.50 3.02
CA LYS A 37 -11.09 9.38 2.48
C LYS A 37 -9.78 8.62 2.29
N PHE A 38 -9.42 7.76 3.24
CA PHE A 38 -8.27 6.87 3.11
C PHE A 38 -8.38 5.97 1.88
N PHE A 39 -9.50 5.26 1.72
CA PHE A 39 -9.72 4.38 0.56
C PHE A 39 -9.72 5.14 -0.77
N LYS A 40 -10.30 6.35 -0.81
CA LYS A 40 -10.24 7.21 -2.00
C LYS A 40 -8.81 7.57 -2.39
N ASN A 41 -7.95 7.86 -1.40
CA ASN A 41 -6.54 8.15 -1.66
C ASN A 41 -5.77 6.90 -2.09
N LEU A 42 -6.02 5.75 -1.45
CA LEU A 42 -5.45 4.47 -1.84
C LEU A 42 -5.78 4.14 -3.31
N GLN A 43 -7.05 4.28 -3.70
CA GLN A 43 -7.47 4.04 -5.08
C GLN A 43 -6.80 4.99 -6.07
N LYS A 44 -6.62 6.27 -5.70
CA LYS A 44 -5.90 7.24 -6.54
C LYS A 44 -4.44 6.83 -6.75
N SER A 45 -3.75 6.42 -5.69
CA SER A 45 -2.36 5.94 -5.78
C SER A 45 -2.25 4.68 -6.63
N TYR A 46 -3.17 3.73 -6.45
CA TYR A 46 -3.23 2.52 -7.26
C TYR A 46 -3.44 2.83 -8.75
N ASN A 47 -4.44 3.65 -9.09
CA ASN A 47 -4.73 4.04 -10.46
C ASN A 47 -3.57 4.81 -11.11
N PHE A 48 -2.81 5.60 -10.32
CA PHE A 48 -1.62 6.29 -10.81
C PHE A 48 -0.53 5.30 -11.25
N ILE A 49 -0.30 4.24 -10.46
CA ILE A 49 0.66 3.18 -10.81
C ILE A 49 0.24 2.50 -12.11
N LEU A 50 -1.02 2.08 -12.22
CA LEU A 50 -1.53 1.43 -13.44
C LEU A 50 -1.35 2.30 -14.69
N LYS A 51 -1.72 3.57 -14.62
CA LYS A 51 -1.53 4.53 -15.72
C LYS A 51 -0.05 4.73 -16.07
N SER A 52 0.84 4.59 -15.11
CA SER A 52 2.28 4.73 -15.35
C SER A 52 2.83 3.51 -16.09
N LEU A 53 2.32 2.32 -15.81
CA LEU A 53 2.66 1.09 -16.55
C LEU A 53 2.18 1.13 -18.01
N GLU A 54 1.05 1.80 -18.31
CA GLU A 54 0.56 2.00 -19.67
C GLU A 54 1.42 2.99 -20.49
N LYS A 55 2.06 3.95 -19.84
CA LYS A 55 2.84 5.03 -20.48
C LYS A 55 4.28 4.64 -20.83
N ASP A 56 4.59 3.36 -20.87
CA ASP A 56 5.93 2.80 -21.11
C ASP A 56 7.00 3.28 -20.10
N SER A 57 6.57 3.79 -18.93
CA SER A 57 7.52 4.27 -17.91
C SER A 57 8.27 3.11 -17.24
N THR A 58 9.55 3.30 -16.94
CA THR A 58 10.37 2.33 -16.21
C THR A 58 10.26 2.60 -14.72
N ILE A 59 9.77 1.63 -13.95
CA ILE A 59 9.51 1.76 -12.51
C ILE A 59 10.19 0.61 -11.75
N TYR A 60 11.06 0.98 -10.81
CA TYR A 60 11.81 0.03 -9.99
C TYR A 60 10.89 -0.92 -9.22
N GLY A 61 11.11 -2.23 -9.37
CA GLY A 61 10.37 -3.29 -8.67
C GLY A 61 8.92 -3.49 -9.14
N LEU A 62 8.45 -2.77 -10.17
CA LEU A 62 7.15 -3.03 -10.80
C LEU A 62 7.31 -3.70 -12.17
N ASN A 63 7.98 -3.03 -13.11
CA ASN A 63 8.30 -3.58 -14.44
C ASN A 63 9.81 -3.67 -14.65
N THR A 64 10.56 -3.80 -13.56
CA THR A 64 12.01 -4.03 -13.57
C THR A 64 12.36 -5.14 -12.59
N GLY A 65 13.55 -5.72 -12.76
CA GLY A 65 14.11 -6.62 -11.76
C GLY A 65 14.41 -5.95 -10.41
N PHE A 66 14.93 -6.73 -9.46
CA PHE A 66 15.27 -6.26 -8.12
C PHE A 66 16.79 -6.26 -7.91
N GLY A 67 17.29 -5.38 -7.04
CA GLY A 67 18.71 -5.33 -6.68
C GLY A 67 19.62 -5.11 -7.88
N ALA A 68 20.58 -6.02 -8.11
CA ALA A 68 21.49 -5.96 -9.26
C ALA A 68 20.75 -6.00 -10.62
N LEU A 69 19.52 -6.50 -10.65
CA LEU A 69 18.67 -6.54 -11.85
C LEU A 69 17.75 -5.32 -11.98
N GLY A 70 17.89 -4.31 -11.13
CA GLY A 70 17.04 -3.11 -11.13
C GLY A 70 17.02 -2.29 -12.41
N GLY A 71 18.06 -2.42 -13.24
CA GLY A 71 18.14 -1.77 -14.55
C GLY A 71 17.43 -2.54 -15.68
N TYR A 72 17.02 -3.79 -15.45
CA TYR A 72 16.40 -4.62 -16.48
C TYR A 72 14.90 -4.40 -16.49
N LYS A 73 14.40 -3.75 -17.54
CA LYS A 73 12.96 -3.60 -17.80
C LYS A 73 12.38 -4.90 -18.35
N LEU A 74 11.22 -5.28 -17.86
CA LEU A 74 10.46 -6.46 -18.26
C LEU A 74 9.22 -6.05 -19.05
N ASP A 75 8.78 -6.92 -19.95
CA ASP A 75 7.52 -6.75 -20.66
C ASP A 75 6.34 -6.88 -19.69
N ASN A 76 5.25 -6.18 -20.00
CA ASN A 76 4.04 -6.17 -19.16
C ASN A 76 3.46 -7.58 -18.95
N SER A 77 3.64 -8.50 -19.90
CA SER A 77 3.23 -9.91 -19.78
C SER A 77 4.00 -10.67 -18.70
N SER A 78 5.19 -10.21 -18.31
CA SER A 78 6.07 -10.86 -17.34
C SER A 78 5.93 -10.28 -15.93
N ILE A 79 5.16 -9.20 -15.75
CA ILE A 79 5.02 -8.52 -14.45
C ILE A 79 4.37 -9.43 -13.41
N GLU A 80 3.36 -10.20 -13.78
CA GLU A 80 2.69 -11.10 -12.82
C GLU A 80 3.65 -12.16 -12.29
N ASP A 81 4.45 -12.76 -13.18
CA ASP A 81 5.44 -13.77 -12.81
C ASP A 81 6.59 -13.17 -12.01
N LEU A 82 7.03 -11.96 -12.34
CA LEU A 82 8.00 -11.21 -11.54
C LEU A 82 7.53 -11.08 -10.08
N GLN A 83 6.29 -10.65 -9.87
CA GLN A 83 5.75 -10.42 -8.51
C GLN A 83 5.51 -11.73 -7.76
N LYS A 84 5.10 -12.81 -8.44
CA LYS A 84 5.00 -14.15 -7.84
C LYS A 84 6.36 -14.68 -7.40
N ASN A 85 7.40 -14.45 -8.19
CA ASN A 85 8.75 -14.93 -7.88
C ASN A 85 9.45 -14.13 -6.77
N LEU A 86 8.90 -12.98 -6.36
CA LEU A 86 9.44 -12.16 -5.28
C LEU A 86 9.08 -12.70 -3.87
N ILE A 87 7.91 -13.33 -3.72
CA ILE A 87 7.33 -13.76 -2.43
C ILE A 87 7.22 -15.28 -2.31
#